data_AF-A0A920FLG5-F1
#
_entry.id   AF-A0A920FLG5-F1
#
_cell.length_a   1.000
_cell.length_b   1.000
_cell.length_c   1.000
_cell.angle_alpha   90.00
_cell.angle_beta   90.00
_cell.angle_gamma   90.00
#
_symmetry.space_group_name_H-M   'P 1'
#
loop_
_entity.id
_entity.type
_entity.pdbx_description
1 polymer ?
#
loop_
_entity_poly.entity_id
_entity_poly.type
_entity_poly.pdbx_seq_one_letter_code
_entity_poly.pdbx_strand_id
1 'polypeptide(L)'
;MFCVCFRNREERVNPGAALTADCRGNLKRFHNEFKDKYNLDFRVGTEPEMMWLKRGEDGKPDGGFSEPYCYHIDQFESLRPVFMRVIEYCHAMGLDMIQEIMRMPLVSLN
;
A
#
# COMPACT_ATOMS: atom_id res chain seq x y z
N MET A 1 4.81 9.49 -9.05
CA MET A 1 4.62 10.75 -8.29
C MET A 1 3.20 10.74 -7.72
N PHE A 2 3.01 11.11 -6.43
CA PHE A 2 1.68 11.19 -5.80
C PHE A 2 1.23 12.65 -5.65
N CYS A 3 -0.04 12.94 -5.93
CA CYS A 3 -0.59 14.30 -5.92
C CYS A 3 -1.57 14.53 -4.75
N VAL A 4 -1.97 15.79 -4.56
CA VAL A 4 -3.12 16.18 -3.73
C VAL A 4 -4.13 16.80 -4.68
N CYS A 5 -5.39 16.39 -4.58
CA CYS A 5 -6.43 16.86 -5.47
C CYS A 5 -7.21 18.00 -4.83
N PHE A 6 -7.54 18.98 -5.67
CA PHE A 6 -8.33 20.14 -5.30
C PHE A 6 -9.58 20.19 -6.17
N ARG A 7 -10.61 20.86 -5.67
CA ARG A 7 -11.82 21.15 -6.43
C ARG A 7 -11.47 21.96 -7.66
N ASN A 8 -12.13 21.67 -8.77
CA ASN A 8 -11.89 22.38 -10.02
C ASN A 8 -12.13 23.89 -9.83
N ARG A 9 -11.39 24.71 -10.57
CA ARG A 9 -11.49 26.16 -10.57
C ARG A 9 -12.88 26.67 -10.97
N GLU A 10 -13.60 25.93 -11.81
CA GLU A 10 -14.93 26.32 -12.31
C GLU A 10 -16.08 25.96 -11.37
N GLU A 11 -15.80 25.29 -10.24
CA GLU A 11 -16.82 24.93 -9.26
C GLU A 11 -17.55 26.16 -8.70
N ARG A 12 -18.89 26.12 -8.72
CA ARG A 12 -19.73 27.23 -8.22
C ARG A 12 -19.56 27.45 -6.71
N VAL A 13 -19.23 26.39 -5.98
CA VAL A 13 -19.06 26.41 -4.52
C VAL A 13 -17.65 25.95 -4.19
N ASN A 14 -16.90 26.81 -3.49
CA ASN A 14 -15.54 26.56 -3.00
C ASN A 14 -14.55 26.04 -4.08
N PRO A 15 -14.33 26.77 -5.19
CA PRO A 15 -13.35 26.39 -6.20
C PRO A 15 -11.93 26.41 -5.63
N GLY A 16 -11.08 25.45 -6.04
CA GLY A 16 -9.71 25.33 -5.55
C GLY A 16 -9.57 24.83 -4.11
N ALA A 17 -10.68 24.66 -3.37
CA ALA A 17 -10.62 24.09 -2.02
C ALA A 17 -10.24 22.59 -2.08
N ALA A 18 -9.90 22.02 -0.93
CA ALA A 18 -9.58 20.60 -0.82
C ALA A 18 -10.71 19.73 -1.38
N LEU A 19 -10.36 18.73 -2.21
CA LEU A 19 -11.34 17.75 -2.65
C LEU A 19 -11.64 16.78 -1.50
N THR A 20 -12.90 16.66 -1.10
CA THR A 20 -13.32 15.78 0.01
C THR A 20 -13.15 14.30 -0.30
N ALA A 21 -13.16 13.93 -1.59
CA ALA A 21 -12.89 12.56 -2.04
C ALA A 21 -11.38 12.24 -2.16
N ASP A 22 -10.48 13.20 -1.93
CA ASP A 22 -9.04 12.94 -1.96
C ASP A 22 -8.57 12.27 -0.66
N CYS A 23 -8.47 10.94 -0.69
CA CYS A 23 -8.01 10.14 0.45
C CYS A 23 -6.64 10.61 0.96
N ARG A 24 -5.70 10.99 0.07
CA ARG A 24 -4.35 11.39 0.47
C ARG A 24 -4.34 12.78 1.10
N GLY A 25 -5.04 13.73 0.47
CA GLY A 25 -5.21 15.07 1.01
C GLY A 25 -5.90 15.06 2.38
N ASN A 26 -6.93 14.22 2.54
CA ASN A 26 -7.62 14.01 3.81
C ASN A 26 -6.70 13.46 4.89
N LEU A 27 -5.95 12.38 4.58
CA LEU A 27 -5.02 11.77 5.54
C LEU A 27 -3.98 12.79 6.06
N LYS A 28 -3.44 13.64 5.18
CA LYS A 28 -2.49 14.69 5.59
C LYS A 28 -3.11 15.70 6.56
N ARG A 29 -4.34 16.14 6.30
CA ARG A 29 -5.05 17.09 7.17
C ARG A 29 -5.35 16.48 8.53
N PHE A 30 -5.92 15.27 8.53
CA PHE A 30 -6.22 14.57 9.78
C PHE A 30 -4.97 14.23 10.60
N HIS A 31 -3.84 13.92 9.95
CA HIS A 31 -2.56 13.73 10.64
C HIS A 31 -2.06 15.02 11.31
N ASN A 32 -2.20 16.16 10.64
CA ASN A 32 -1.83 17.45 11.21
C ASN A 32 -2.74 17.81 12.40
N GLU A 33 -4.06 17.65 12.26
CA GLU A 33 -5.01 17.87 13.35
C GLU A 33 -4.73 16.95 14.56
N PHE A 34 -4.36 15.70 14.30
CA PHE A 34 -3.95 14.75 15.33
C PHE A 34 -2.68 15.20 16.05
N LYS A 35 -1.66 15.65 15.31
CA LYS A 35 -0.42 16.20 15.87
C LYS A 35 -0.67 17.42 16.74
N ASP A 36 -1.45 18.38 16.25
CA ASP A 36 -1.73 19.62 16.96
C ASP A 36 -2.48 19.35 18.28
N LYS A 37 -3.39 18.36 18.27
CA LYS A 37 -4.21 18.02 19.42
C LYS A 37 -3.49 17.18 20.47
N TYR A 38 -2.64 16.25 20.04
CA TYR A 38 -2.08 15.22 20.93
C TYR A 38 -0.56 15.26 21.06
N ASN A 39 0.14 16.06 20.25
CA ASN A 39 1.60 16.09 20.16
C ASN A 39 2.21 14.69 19.92
N LEU A 40 1.55 13.88 19.08
CA LEU A 40 1.96 12.52 18.71
C LEU A 40 2.00 12.35 17.19
N ASP A 41 2.85 11.45 16.71
CA ASP A 41 2.96 11.10 15.28
C ASP A 41 2.38 9.70 15.02
N PHE A 42 1.35 9.62 14.19
CA PHE A 42 0.74 8.36 13.77
C PHE A 42 1.61 7.62 12.73
N ARG A 43 1.98 6.37 13.05
CA ARG A 43 2.76 5.48 12.16
C ARG A 43 1.96 4.21 11.91
N VAL A 44 1.98 3.70 10.67
CA VAL A 44 1.18 2.54 10.27
C VAL A 44 1.94 1.64 9.30
N GLY A 45 2.02 0.35 9.63
CA GLY A 45 2.42 -0.70 8.71
C GLY A 45 1.20 -1.33 8.03
N THR A 46 1.42 -2.07 6.94
CA THR A 46 0.35 -2.79 6.26
C THR A 46 0.82 -4.19 5.88
N GLU A 47 -0.09 -5.16 5.97
CA GLU A 47 0.08 -6.55 5.54
C GLU A 47 -0.86 -6.80 4.36
N PRO A 48 -0.44 -6.46 3.12
CA PRO A 48 -1.31 -6.57 1.96
C PRO A 48 -1.37 -8.02 1.48
N GLU A 49 -2.34 -8.78 1.97
CA GLU A 49 -2.62 -10.12 1.47
C GLU A 49 -3.14 -10.10 0.03
N MET A 50 -2.70 -11.06 -0.78
CA MET A 50 -3.11 -11.18 -2.17
C MET A 50 -3.11 -12.64 -2.63
N MET A 51 -3.92 -12.93 -3.65
CA MET A 51 -3.98 -14.24 -4.29
C MET A 51 -3.29 -14.20 -5.65
N TRP A 52 -2.50 -15.23 -5.94
CA TRP A 52 -1.94 -15.46 -7.27
C TRP A 52 -2.95 -16.22 -8.12
N LEU A 53 -3.46 -15.58 -9.19
CA LEU A 53 -4.49 -16.16 -10.05
C LEU A 53 -3.89 -16.56 -11.41
N LYS A 54 -4.36 -17.68 -11.96
CA LYS A 54 -4.07 -18.06 -13.35
C LYS A 54 -4.92 -17.22 -14.29
N ARG A 55 -4.40 -16.96 -15.49
CA ARG A 55 -5.12 -16.25 -16.53
C ARG A 55 -5.70 -17.27 -17.51
N GLY A 56 -7.02 -17.32 -17.63
CA GLY A 56 -7.74 -18.15 -18.58
C GLY A 56 -7.57 -17.66 -20.03
N GLU A 57 -7.97 -18.50 -20.98
CA GLU A 57 -7.92 -18.20 -22.42
C GLU A 57 -8.81 -17.00 -22.80
N ASP A 58 -9.90 -16.77 -22.06
CA ASP A 58 -10.79 -15.62 -22.19
C ASP A 58 -10.23 -14.33 -21.54
N GLY A 59 -9.04 -14.42 -20.93
CA GLY A 59 -8.36 -13.33 -20.23
C GLY A 59 -8.89 -13.04 -18.83
N LYS A 60 -9.85 -13.81 -18.31
CA LYS A 60 -10.35 -13.71 -16.94
C LYS A 60 -9.53 -14.59 -15.99
N PRO A 61 -9.68 -14.41 -14.66
CA PRO A 61 -9.09 -15.33 -13.70
C PRO A 61 -9.63 -16.75 -13.86
N ASP A 62 -8.74 -17.73 -13.89
CA ASP A 62 -9.05 -19.16 -14.01
C ASP A 62 -8.49 -19.93 -12.80
N GLY A 63 -8.98 -19.55 -11.62
CA GLY A 63 -8.60 -20.16 -10.34
C GLY A 63 -7.25 -19.70 -9.77
N GLY A 64 -7.00 -20.15 -8.54
CA GLY A 64 -5.75 -19.90 -7.82
C GLY A 64 -4.58 -20.67 -8.44
N PHE A 65 -3.40 -20.07 -8.38
CA PHE A 65 -2.16 -20.79 -8.63
C PHE A 65 -1.91 -21.84 -7.54
N SER A 66 -2.22 -21.50 -6.29
CA SER A 66 -2.14 -22.35 -5.11
C SER A 66 -3.53 -22.55 -4.47
N GLU A 67 -3.64 -23.58 -3.63
CA GLU A 67 -4.80 -23.74 -2.74
C GLU A 67 -4.70 -22.74 -1.56
N PRO A 68 -5.81 -22.44 -0.85
CA PRO A 68 -5.83 -21.49 0.26
C PRO A 68 -5.27 -22.11 1.56
N TYR A 69 -4.09 -22.73 1.48
CA TYR A 69 -3.41 -23.32 2.63
C TYR A 69 -2.37 -22.35 3.20
N CYS A 70 -2.54 -21.97 4.46
CA CYS A 70 -1.57 -21.15 5.15
C CYS A 70 -0.25 -21.91 5.35
N TYR A 71 0.88 -21.26 5.07
CA TYR A 71 2.23 -21.76 5.35
C TYR A 71 2.59 -23.11 4.70
N HIS A 72 1.94 -23.45 3.58
CA HIS A 72 2.24 -24.70 2.85
C HIS A 72 3.54 -24.58 2.04
N ILE A 73 4.64 -25.12 2.58
CA ILE A 73 6.02 -24.94 2.06
C ILE A 73 6.14 -25.24 0.56
N ASP A 74 5.54 -26.32 0.06
CA ASP A 74 5.67 -26.66 -1.37
C ASP A 74 5.02 -25.61 -2.29
N GLN A 75 3.93 -24.99 -1.83
CA GLN A 75 3.26 -23.93 -2.59
C GLN A 75 4.06 -22.62 -2.51
N PHE A 76 4.68 -22.33 -1.36
CA PHE A 76 5.62 -21.22 -1.25
C PHE A 76 6.81 -21.38 -2.20
N GLU A 77 7.49 -22.53 -2.19
CA GLU A 77 8.67 -22.73 -3.05
C GLU A 77 8.33 -22.59 -4.54
N SER A 78 7.13 -23.01 -4.95
CA SER A 78 6.66 -22.85 -6.32
C SER A 78 6.48 -21.37 -6.76
N LEU A 79 6.24 -20.46 -5.81
CA LEU A 79 6.10 -19.02 -6.04
C LEU A 79 7.38 -18.22 -5.73
N ARG A 80 8.45 -18.89 -5.29
CA ARG A 80 9.72 -18.26 -4.94
C ARG A 80 10.28 -17.28 -5.97
N PRO A 81 10.28 -17.60 -7.29
CA PRO A 81 10.75 -16.65 -8.29
C PRO A 81 9.96 -15.34 -8.31
N VAL A 82 8.68 -15.36 -7.90
CA VAL A 82 7.81 -14.19 -7.88
C VAL A 82 8.04 -13.36 -6.62
N PHE A 83 7.92 -13.94 -5.43
CA PHE A 83 8.06 -13.16 -4.19
C PHE A 83 9.49 -12.64 -4.00
N MET A 84 10.52 -13.35 -4.46
CA MET A 84 11.90 -12.85 -4.43
C MET A 84 12.06 -11.59 -5.28
N ARG A 85 11.41 -11.53 -6.45
CA ARG A 85 11.39 -10.31 -7.29
C ARG A 85 10.66 -9.16 -6.64
N VAL A 86 9.55 -9.44 -5.95
CA VAL A 86 8.81 -8.42 -5.18
C VAL A 86 9.72 -7.83 -4.10
N ILE A 87 10.42 -8.68 -3.33
CA ILE A 87 11.37 -8.25 -2.30
C ILE A 87 12.52 -7.41 -2.90
N GLU A 88 13.07 -7.82 -4.04
CA GLU A 88 14.11 -7.05 -4.75
C GLU A 88 13.62 -5.63 -5.10
N TYR A 89 12.40 -5.50 -5.64
CA TYR A 89 11.83 -4.18 -5.95
C TYR A 89 11.52 -3.38 -4.69
N CYS A 90 11.04 -4.02 -3.64
CA CYS A 90 10.81 -3.36 -2.36
C CYS A 90 12.10 -2.74 -1.81
N HIS A 91 13.19 -3.50 -1.79
CA HIS A 91 14.50 -2.97 -1.39
C HIS A 91 14.98 -1.84 -2.31
N ALA A 92 14.80 -1.96 -3.63
CA ALA A 92 15.15 -0.90 -4.57
C ALA A 92 14.33 0.38 -4.37
N MET A 93 13.10 0.26 -3.86
CA MET A 93 12.25 1.40 -3.46
C MET A 93 12.54 1.93 -2.05
N GLY A 94 13.52 1.37 -1.33
CA GLY A 94 13.90 1.79 0.02
C GLY A 94 12.98 1.29 1.13
N LEU A 95 12.25 0.20 0.88
CA LEU A 95 11.39 -0.44 1.88
C LEU A 95 12.20 -1.45 2.70
N ASP A 96 11.99 -1.49 4.01
CA ASP A 96 12.60 -2.47 4.91
C ASP A 96 11.71 -3.71 4.98
N MET A 97 12.17 -4.82 4.39
CA MET A 97 11.39 -6.06 4.30
C MET A 97 11.86 -7.03 5.38
N ILE A 98 10.95 -7.49 6.24
CA ILE A 98 11.24 -8.51 7.25
C ILE A 98 10.85 -9.92 6.78
N GLN A 99 9.77 -10.00 5.99
CA GLN A 99 9.21 -11.21 5.37
C GLN A 99 8.57 -10.76 4.04
N GLU A 100 7.48 -11.40 3.60
CA GLU A 100 6.55 -10.78 2.65
C GLU A 100 5.80 -9.56 3.25
N ILE A 101 6.09 -9.23 4.51
CA ILE A 101 5.56 -8.08 5.24
C ILE A 101 6.58 -6.92 5.23
N MET A 102 6.06 -5.72 4.95
CA MET A 102 6.82 -4.47 4.99
C MET A 102 6.91 -3.95 6.43
N ARG A 103 8.13 -3.73 6.92
CA ARG A 103 8.38 -2.98 8.14
C ARG A 103 8.63 -1.52 7.76
N MET A 104 7.93 -0.59 8.41
CA MET A 104 8.33 0.81 8.28
C MET A 104 9.69 1.00 8.97
N PRO A 105 10.68 1.63 8.31
CA PRO A 105 11.96 1.89 8.95
C PRO A 105 11.73 2.72 10.22
N LEU A 106 12.24 2.23 11.34
CA LEU A 106 12.38 3.01 12.56
C LEU A 106 13.43 4.08 12.27
N VAL A 107 13.00 5.25 11.78
CA VAL A 107 13.88 6.42 11.77
C VAL A 107 14.18 6.74 13.23
N SER A 108 15.38 6.35 13.65
CA SER A 108 16.03 6.80 14.87
C SER A 108 16.13 8.32 14.76
N LEU A 109 15.39 9.01 15.62
CA LEU A 109 15.63 10.42 15.90
C LEU A 109 16.88 10.46 16.78
N ASN A 110 18.01 10.83 16.18
CA ASN A 110 19.04 11.58 16.89
C ASN A 110 18.78 13.06 16.64
#